data_AF-X0STL4-F1
#
_entry.id   AF-X0STL4-F1
#
_cell.length_a   1.000
_cell.length_b   1.000
_cell.length_c   1.000
_cell.angle_alpha   90.00
_cell.angle_beta   90.00
_cell.angle_gamma   90.00
#
_symmetry.space_group_name_H-M   'P 1'
#
loop_
_entity.id
_entity.type
_entity.pdbx_description
1 polymer ?
#
loop_
_entity_poly.entity_id
_entity_poly.type
_entity_poly.pdbx_seq_one_letter_code
_entity_poly.pdbx_strand_id
1 'polypeptide(L)' 'NLVKGRIRNLHMHDLFNEKYPYRKLFQLLRENNYSRYCDAEIGESKEPVRLMKYYRGLFLALQDAL' A
#
# COMPACT_ATOMS: atom_id res chain seq x y z
N ASN A 1 -8.35 18.20 1.36
CA ASN A 1 -7.81 17.12 0.52
C ASN A 1 -7.62 17.58 -0.91
N LEU A 2 -6.37 17.86 -1.32
CA LEU A 2 -6.04 18.44 -2.64
C LEU A 2 -6.34 17.50 -3.83
N VAL A 3 -6.22 16.18 -3.64
CA VAL A 3 -6.36 15.17 -4.70
C VAL A 3 -7.55 14.22 -4.52
N LYS A 4 -8.49 14.54 -3.62
CA LYS A 4 -9.69 13.71 -3.36
C LYS A 4 -10.48 13.47 -4.65
N GLY A 5 -10.86 12.21 -4.91
CA GLY A 5 -11.60 11.78 -6.10
C GLY A 5 -10.78 11.73 -7.39
N ARG A 6 -9.50 12.12 -7.38
CA ARG A 6 -8.63 12.16 -8.58
C ARG A 6 -7.54 11.08 -8.58
N ILE A 7 -7.36 10.36 -7.48
CA ILE A 7 -6.38 9.27 -7.40
C ILE A 7 -6.84 8.13 -8.32
N ARG A 8 -6.10 7.87 -9.39
CA ARG A 8 -6.38 6.80 -10.35
C ARG A 8 -5.47 5.60 -10.17
N ASN A 9 -4.21 5.85 -9.86
CA ASN A 9 -3.22 4.83 -9.56
C ASN A 9 -2.32 5.29 -8.41
N LEU A 10 -1.68 4.34 -7.74
CA LEU A 10 -0.67 4.61 -6.73
C LEU A 10 0.37 3.49 -6.68
N HIS A 11 1.62 3.88 -6.56
CA HIS A 11 2.76 2.97 -6.46
C HIS A 11 3.34 3.09 -5.05
N MET A 12 3.66 1.96 -4.44
CA MET A 12 4.14 1.87 -3.06
C MET A 12 5.51 1.21 -3.05
N HIS A 13 6.42 1.79 -2.27
CA HIS A 13 7.72 1.22 -2.00
C HIS A 13 7.61 0.11 -0.93
N ASP A 14 8.74 -0.18 -0.27
CA ASP A 14 8.82 -1.11 0.83
C ASP A 14 7.92 -0.72 2.01
N LEU A 15 6.95 -1.59 2.34
CA LEU A 15 5.98 -1.36 3.40
C LEU A 15 6.58 -1.44 4.82
N PHE A 16 7.77 -2.03 4.96
CA PHE A 16 8.49 -2.07 6.24
C PHE A 16 9.14 -0.73 6.59
N ASN A 17 9.15 0.25 5.67
CA ASN A 17 9.74 1.55 5.92
C ASN A 17 8.88 2.37 6.89
N GLU A 18 9.29 2.38 8.16
CA GLU A 18 8.61 3.10 9.24
C GLU A 18 8.59 4.62 9.07
N LYS A 19 9.45 5.19 8.23
CA LYS A 19 9.47 6.64 7.97
C LYS A 19 8.28 7.08 7.12
N TYR A 20 7.69 6.18 6.33
CA TYR A 20 6.54 6.52 5.51
C TYR A 20 5.23 6.18 6.23
N PRO A 21 4.26 7.11 6.32
CA PRO A 21 3.08 6.93 7.16
C PRO A 21 2.00 6.08 6.48
N TYR A 22 2.28 4.81 6.16
CA TYR A 22 1.37 3.92 5.42
C TYR A 22 0.00 3.77 6.07
N ARG A 23 -0.08 3.63 7.40
CA ARG A 23 -1.38 3.58 8.10
C ARG A 23 -2.23 4.82 7.83
N LYS A 24 -1.60 6.02 7.82
CA LYS A 24 -2.29 7.26 7.51
C LYS A 24 -2.68 7.33 6.04
N LEU A 25 -1.82 6.89 5.12
CA LEU A 25 -2.15 6.79 3.70
C LEU A 25 -3.41 5.91 3.51
N PHE A 26 -3.42 4.70 4.07
CA PHE A 26 -4.54 3.78 3.93
C PHE A 26 -5.82 4.32 4.57
N GLN A 27 -5.74 4.94 5.74
CA GLN A 27 -6.87 5.66 6.34
C GLN A 27 -7.43 6.70 5.36
N LEU A 28 -6.58 7.55 4.78
CA LEU A 28 -7.00 8.60 3.85
C LEU A 28 -7.60 8.05 2.55
N LEU A 29 -7.07 6.93 2.04
CA LEU A 29 -7.62 6.23 0.87
C LEU A 29 -9.01 5.66 1.16
N ARG A 30 -9.20 5.03 2.32
CA ARG A 30 -10.51 4.54 2.77
C ARG A 30 -11.52 5.68 2.92
N GLU A 31 -11.15 6.77 3.57
CA GLU A 31 -11.98 7.98 3.69
C GLU A 31 -12.31 8.63 2.32
N ASN A 32 -11.54 8.30 1.28
CA ASN A 32 -11.78 8.74 -0.09
C ASN A 32 -12.64 7.78 -0.92
N ASN A 33 -13.07 6.64 -0.36
CA ASN A 33 -13.69 5.53 -1.10
C ASN A 33 -12.82 5.05 -2.27
N TYR A 34 -11.50 5.02 -2.08
CA TYR A 34 -10.59 4.43 -3.06
C TYR A 34 -10.75 2.90 -3.07
N SER A 35 -11.17 2.35 -4.21
CA SER A 35 -11.51 0.92 -4.38
C SER A 35 -10.69 0.23 -5.48
N ARG A 36 -9.56 0.82 -5.87
CA ARG A 36 -8.66 0.27 -6.90
C ARG A 36 -7.48 -0.45 -6.24
N TYR A 37 -6.55 -0.93 -7.06
CA TYR A 37 -5.35 -1.62 -6.63
C TYR A 37 -4.20 -0.65 -6.31
N CYS A 38 -3.20 -1.14 -5.59
CA CYS A 38 -1.97 -0.43 -5.26
C CYS A 38 -0.80 -1.22 -5.83
N ASP A 39 0.05 -0.59 -6.64
CA ASP A 39 1.17 -1.25 -7.29
C ASP A 39 2.38 -1.30 -6.35
N ALA A 40 3.02 -2.46 -6.22
CA ALA A 40 4.27 -2.58 -5.49
C ALA A 40 5.44 -2.22 -6.42
N GLU A 41 6.05 -1.07 -6.19
CA GLU A 41 7.27 -0.60 -6.89
C GLU A 41 8.44 -0.74 -5.93
N ILE A 42 8.94 -1.97 -5.84
CA ILE A 42 10.00 -2.40 -4.90
C ILE A 42 11.15 -3.07 -5.66
N GLY A 43 12.28 -3.24 -4.97
CA GLY A 43 13.46 -3.90 -5.53
C GLY A 43 13.17 -5.34 -5.99
N GLU A 44 13.98 -5.82 -6.94
CA GLU A 44 13.88 -7.19 -7.43
C GLU A 44 14.10 -8.22 -6.31
N SER A 45 13.54 -9.41 -6.49
CA SER A 45 13.73 -10.53 -5.57
C SER A 45 13.91 -11.81 -6.35
N LYS A 46 14.82 -12.65 -5.86
CA LYS A 46 15.03 -14.03 -6.36
C LYS A 46 13.81 -14.92 -6.07
N GLU A 47 12.95 -14.53 -5.12
CA GLU A 47 11.78 -15.29 -4.68
C GLU A 47 10.52 -14.40 -4.71
N PRO A 48 10.09 -13.91 -5.90
CA PRO A 48 9.10 -12.84 -6.01
C PRO A 48 7.72 -13.24 -5.46
N VAL A 49 7.28 -14.48 -5.71
CA VAL A 49 5.98 -14.97 -5.19
C VAL A 49 5.99 -15.03 -3.66
N ARG A 50 7.10 -15.47 -3.05
CA ARG A 50 7.24 -15.52 -1.59
C ARG A 50 7.26 -14.11 -1.01
N LEU A 51 8.00 -13.19 -1.63
CA LEU A 51 8.02 -11.77 -1.24
C LEU A 51 6.61 -11.17 -1.25
N MET A 52 5.83 -11.40 -2.31
CA MET A 52 4.47 -10.85 -2.42
C MET A 52 3.50 -11.40 -1.38
N LYS A 53 3.71 -12.62 -0.84
CA LYS A 53 2.92 -13.13 0.29
C LYS A 53 3.16 -12.29 1.55
N TYR A 54 4.41 -11.96 1.86
CA TYR A 54 4.75 -11.09 2.99
C TYR A 54 4.31 -9.65 2.77
N TYR A 55 4.51 -9.13 1.55
CA TYR A 55 4.05 -7.80 1.16
C TYR A 55 2.54 -7.66 1.37
N ARG A 56 1.75 -8.64 0.91
CA ARG A 56 0.30 -8.69 1.13
C ARG A 56 -0.05 -8.77 2.62
N GLY A 57 0.66 -9.59 3.41
CA GLY A 57 0.43 -9.70 4.85
C GLY A 57 0.61 -8.37 5.56
N LEU A 58 1.72 -7.67 5.30
CA LEU A 58 1.99 -6.35 5.88
C LEU A 58 1.04 -5.27 5.35
N PHE A 59 0.68 -5.33 4.06
CA PHE A 59 -0.33 -4.45 3.46
C PHE A 59 -1.68 -4.54 4.18
N LEU A 60 -2.16 -5.74 4.50
CA LEU A 60 -3.40 -5.94 5.25
C LEU A 60 -3.26 -5.49 6.71
N ALA A 61 -2.13 -5.79 7.35
CA ALA A 61 -1.86 -5.36 8.73
C ALA A 61 -1.85 -3.84 8.87
N LEU A 62 -1.22 -3.12 7.94
CA LEU A 62 -1.17 -1.65 7.93
C LEU A 62 -2.52 -1.02 7.57
N GLN A 63 -3.45 -1.77 7.00
CA GLN A 63 -4.82 -1.35 6.76
C GLN A 63 -5.76 -1.65 7.94
N ASP A 64 -5.31 -2.32 8.99
CA ASP A 64 -6.17 -2.85 10.05
C ASP A 64 -7.24 -3.81 9.48
N ALA A 65 -6.84 -4.65 8.51
CA ALA A 65 -7.69 -5.58 7.77
C ALA A 65 -7.38 -7.06 8.07
N LEU A 66 -6.74 -7.33 9.21
CA LEU A 66 -6.44 -8.68 9.72
C LEU A 66 -7.29 -9.02 10.93
#